data_AF-A0A6N6R9A6-F1
#
_entry.id   AF-A0A6N6R9A6-F1
#
_cell.length_a   1.000
_cell.length_b   1.000
_cell.length_c   1.000
_cell.angle_alpha   90.00
_cell.angle_beta   90.00
_cell.angle_gamma   90.00
#
_symmetry.space_group_name_H-M   'P 1'
#
loop_
_entity.id
_entity.type
_entity.pdbx_description
1 polymer ?
#
loop_
_entity_poly.entity_id
_entity_poly.type
_entity_poly.pdbx_seq_one_letter_code
_entity_poly.pdbx_strand_id
1 'polypeptide(L)'
;MNDTFDYIMRFVVVVFGYCCAVLAAGWFLAAILFRTLGIDSFMNDFVMMASDTDAGSFFAATSFWSAVFVSGFALAVLAGGFSFLPALILIILAEARGYKSSLFYCVAGALIGLAAASASLPFSDNRSVQESSLWIAAIAGAGVVGSFVYWLLAGRNAGRLLSRPTN
;
A
#
# COMPACT_ATOMS: atom_id res chain seq x y z
N MET A 1 34.49 2.58 11.83
CA MET A 1 33.33 3.50 11.96
C MET A 1 32.39 3.50 10.74
N ASN A 2 32.52 2.57 9.78
CA ASN A 2 31.67 2.51 8.58
C ASN A 2 30.50 1.51 8.67
N ASP A 3 30.45 0.68 9.71
CA ASP A 3 29.39 -0.32 9.85
C ASP A 3 28.10 0.29 10.39
N THR A 4 28.19 1.08 11.47
CA THR A 4 27.03 1.77 12.07
C THR A 4 26.29 2.66 11.05
N PHE A 5 27.04 3.38 10.20
CA PHE A 5 26.45 4.22 9.17
C PHE A 5 25.73 3.41 8.08
N ASP A 6 26.24 2.24 7.70
CA ASP A 6 25.60 1.38 6.71
C ASP A 6 24.31 0.73 7.24
N TYR A 7 24.28 0.37 8.54
CA TYR A 7 23.05 -0.09 9.20
C TYR A 7 21.99 1.02 9.26
N ILE A 8 22.39 2.24 9.65
CA ILE A 8 21.48 3.39 9.72
C ILE A 8 20.93 3.72 8.32
N MET A 9 21.79 3.78 7.30
CA MET A 9 21.38 4.06 5.93
C MET A 9 20.40 2.99 5.41
N ARG A 10 20.63 1.72 5.74
CA ARG A 10 19.75 0.62 5.32
C ARG A 10 18.41 0.66 6.03
N PHE A 11 18.39 0.96 7.33
CA PHE A 11 17.15 1.18 8.06
C PHE A 11 16.33 2.32 7.43
N VAL A 12 16.97 3.44 7.08
CA VAL A 12 16.31 4.57 6.40
C VAL A 12 15.71 4.14 5.05
N VAL A 13 16.44 3.37 4.23
CA VAL A 13 15.93 2.88 2.94
C VAL A 13 14.75 1.91 3.11
N VAL A 14 14.79 1.05 4.13
CA VAL A 14 13.69 0.13 4.44
C VAL A 14 12.43 0.89 4.84
N VAL A 15 12.55 1.87 5.75
CA VAL A 15 11.42 2.69 6.20
C VAL A 15 10.87 3.51 5.04
N PHE A 16 11.73 4.15 4.26
CA PHE A 16 11.32 4.92 3.08
C PHE A 16 10.64 4.04 2.02
N GLY A 17 11.21 2.86 1.75
CA GLY A 17 10.62 1.89 0.83
C GLY A 17 9.26 1.39 1.28
N TYR A 18 9.06 1.19 2.59
CA TYR A 18 7.76 0.85 3.16
C TYR A 18 6.74 1.98 3.00
N CYS A 19 7.10 3.24 3.29
CA CYS A 19 6.21 4.39 3.08
C CYS A 19 5.76 4.50 1.62
N CYS A 20 6.69 4.38 0.66
CA CYS A 20 6.36 4.41 -0.77
C CYS A 20 5.49 3.21 -1.21
N ALA A 21 5.73 2.02 -0.65
CA ALA A 21 4.94 0.84 -0.93
C ALA A 21 3.49 0.97 -0.46
N VAL A 22 3.28 1.51 0.74
CA VAL A 22 1.95 1.75 1.31
C VAL A 22 1.21 2.84 0.54
N LEU A 23 1.91 3.90 0.12
CA LEU A 23 1.33 4.93 -0.75
C LEU A 23 0.91 4.37 -2.11
N ALA A 24 1.75 3.55 -2.74
CA ALA A 24 1.42 2.91 -4.02
C ALA A 24 0.22 1.97 -3.89
N ALA A 25 0.14 1.18 -2.82
CA ALA A 25 -1.01 0.34 -2.53
C ALA A 25 -2.29 1.17 -2.31
N GLY A 26 -2.19 2.27 -1.56
CA GLY A 26 -3.31 3.19 -1.31
C GLY A 26 -3.86 3.83 -2.59
N TRP A 27 -3.00 4.35 -3.47
CA TRP A 27 -3.43 4.90 -4.76
C TRP A 27 -3.99 3.85 -5.71
N PHE A 28 -3.42 2.64 -5.73
CA PHE A 28 -3.95 1.56 -6.54
C PHE A 28 -5.36 1.13 -6.09
N LEU A 29 -5.55 1.04 -4.77
CA LEU A 29 -6.84 0.69 -4.17
C LEU A 29 -7.87 1.80 -4.40
N ALA A 30 -7.48 3.07 -4.33
CA ALA A 30 -8.32 4.22 -4.68
C ALA A 30 -8.72 4.21 -6.16
N ALA A 31 -7.82 3.85 -7.07
CA ALA A 31 -8.10 3.78 -8.51
C ALA A 31 -9.06 2.63 -8.86
N ILE A 32 -8.87 1.44 -8.28
CA ILE A 32 -9.73 0.28 -8.55
C ILE A 32 -11.12 0.43 -7.93
N LEU A 33 -11.19 0.92 -6.70
CA LEU A 33 -12.45 1.01 -5.98
C LEU A 33 -13.19 2.33 -6.24
N PHE A 34 -12.70 3.20 -7.12
CA PHE A 34 -13.34 4.49 -7.45
C PHE A 34 -14.85 4.38 -7.67
N ARG A 35 -15.29 3.36 -8.41
CA ARG A 35 -16.70 3.14 -8.76
C ARG A 35 -17.46 2.26 -7.76
N THR A 36 -16.76 1.44 -6.96
CA THR A 36 -17.34 0.46 -6.02
C THR A 36 -17.48 1.03 -4.61
N LEU A 37 -16.60 1.95 -4.21
CA LEU A 37 -16.62 2.62 -2.91
C LEU A 37 -17.52 3.85 -2.86
N GLY A 38 -18.06 4.28 -4.00
CA GLY A 38 -18.71 5.58 -4.09
C GLY A 38 -17.73 6.71 -3.78
N ILE A 39 -16.48 6.65 -4.27
CA ILE A 39 -15.49 7.72 -4.01
C ILE A 39 -15.96 9.06 -4.63
N ASP A 40 -16.85 9.00 -5.61
CA ASP A 40 -17.66 10.12 -6.11
C ASP A 40 -18.49 10.81 -5.02
N SER A 41 -19.03 10.07 -4.04
CA SER A 41 -19.75 10.64 -2.89
C SER A 41 -18.84 11.33 -1.89
N PHE A 42 -17.64 10.79 -1.62
CA PHE A 42 -16.61 11.45 -0.81
C PHE A 42 -16.10 12.75 -1.46
N MET A 43 -15.96 12.75 -2.80
CA MET A 43 -15.61 13.97 -3.54
C MET A 43 -16.76 14.95 -3.60
N ASN A 44 -18.01 14.51 -3.76
CA ASN A 44 -19.18 15.40 -3.69
C ASN A 44 -19.26 16.10 -2.33
N ASP A 45 -18.98 15.40 -1.23
CA ASP A 45 -18.98 16.01 0.10
C ASP A 45 -17.81 17.00 0.29
N PHE A 46 -16.62 16.66 -0.21
CA PHE A 46 -15.46 17.59 -0.23
C PHE A 46 -15.69 18.81 -1.13
N VAL A 47 -16.29 18.63 -2.30
CA VAL A 47 -16.64 19.71 -3.25
C VAL A 47 -17.76 20.59 -2.68
N MET A 48 -18.71 20.03 -1.94
CA MET A 48 -19.75 20.79 -1.23
C MET A 48 -19.19 21.57 -0.03
N MET A 49 -18.15 21.06 0.63
CA MET A 49 -17.39 21.75 1.68
C MET A 49 -16.50 22.86 1.11
N ALA A 50 -15.95 22.67 -0.09
CA ALA A 50 -15.20 23.67 -0.85
C ALA A 50 -16.18 24.63 -1.55
N SER A 51 -16.80 25.51 -0.77
CA SER A 51 -17.89 26.42 -1.15
C SER A 51 -17.57 27.48 -2.23
N ASP A 52 -16.49 27.34 -2.99
CA ASP A 52 -16.12 28.24 -4.08
C ASP A 52 -16.56 27.67 -5.44
N THR A 53 -17.44 28.39 -6.12
CA THR A 53 -18.07 28.00 -7.40
C THR A 53 -17.05 27.69 -8.51
N ASP A 54 -15.86 28.30 -8.46
CA ASP A 54 -14.77 28.06 -9.43
C ASP A 54 -13.88 26.86 -9.07
N ALA A 55 -13.64 26.60 -7.78
CA ALA A 55 -12.86 25.44 -7.36
C ALA A 55 -13.67 24.15 -7.51
N GLY A 56 -14.96 24.18 -7.16
CA GLY A 56 -15.86 23.04 -7.29
C GLY A 56 -16.02 22.56 -8.74
N SER A 57 -16.06 23.48 -9.71
CA SER A 57 -16.14 23.13 -11.14
C SER A 57 -14.84 22.52 -11.69
N PHE A 58 -13.67 22.99 -11.25
CA PHE A 58 -12.38 22.38 -11.58
C PHE A 58 -12.23 20.97 -11.00
N PHE A 59 -12.61 20.78 -9.73
CA PHE A 59 -12.58 19.46 -9.09
C PHE A 59 -13.62 18.49 -9.68
N ALA A 60 -14.79 18.98 -10.11
CA ALA A 60 -15.78 18.17 -10.82
C ALA A 60 -15.28 17.74 -12.22
N ALA A 61 -14.64 18.65 -12.96
CA ALA A 61 -14.04 18.35 -14.27
C ALA A 61 -12.87 17.34 -14.18
N THR A 62 -12.17 17.31 -13.04
CA THR A 62 -11.02 16.42 -12.77
C THR A 62 -11.34 15.33 -11.75
N SER A 63 -12.62 15.04 -11.54
CA SER A 63 -13.17 14.28 -10.40
C SER A 63 -12.47 12.95 -10.13
N PHE A 64 -12.09 12.20 -11.17
CA PHE A 64 -11.31 10.97 -11.00
C PHE A 64 -9.94 11.21 -10.34
N TRP A 65 -9.13 12.11 -10.88
CA TRP A 65 -7.78 12.38 -10.38
C TRP A 65 -7.82 12.96 -8.97
N SER A 66 -8.69 13.94 -8.75
CA SER A 66 -8.90 14.56 -7.43
C SER A 66 -9.23 13.52 -6.36
N ALA A 67 -10.22 12.67 -6.62
CA ALA A 67 -10.67 11.69 -5.65
C ALA A 67 -9.58 10.64 -5.38
N VAL A 68 -8.89 10.15 -6.42
CA VAL A 68 -7.81 9.16 -6.25
C VAL A 68 -6.64 9.74 -5.44
N PHE A 69 -6.28 11.00 -5.65
CA PHE A 69 -5.21 11.65 -4.88
C PHE A 69 -5.57 11.79 -3.40
N VAL A 70 -6.77 12.30 -3.08
CA VAL A 70 -7.19 12.53 -1.68
C VAL A 70 -7.49 11.20 -0.97
N SER A 71 -8.32 10.34 -1.58
CA SER A 71 -8.71 9.06 -0.97
C SER A 71 -7.55 8.07 -0.90
N GLY A 72 -6.60 8.12 -1.83
CA GLY A 72 -5.45 7.22 -1.80
C GLY A 72 -4.51 7.46 -0.62
N PHE A 73 -4.38 8.71 -0.13
CA PHE A 73 -3.68 8.97 1.12
C PHE A 73 -4.41 8.38 2.33
N ALA A 74 -5.74 8.53 2.40
CA ALA A 74 -6.54 7.96 3.48
C ALA A 74 -6.47 6.41 3.47
N LEU A 75 -6.58 5.81 2.29
CA LEU A 75 -6.47 4.36 2.11
C LEU A 75 -5.05 3.85 2.36
N ALA A 76 -4.01 4.64 2.03
CA ALA A 76 -2.63 4.32 2.39
C ALA A 76 -2.46 4.24 3.91
N VAL A 77 -3.02 5.18 4.69
CA VAL A 77 -2.95 5.14 6.15
C VAL A 77 -3.64 3.89 6.71
N LEU A 78 -4.82 3.54 6.19
CA LEU A 78 -5.53 2.33 6.59
C LEU A 78 -4.76 1.05 6.23
N ALA A 79 -4.31 0.95 4.97
CA ALA A 79 -3.54 -0.20 4.49
C ALA A 79 -2.21 -0.34 5.25
N GLY A 80 -1.54 0.76 5.54
CA GLY A 80 -0.33 0.80 6.36
C GLY A 80 -0.59 0.31 7.78
N GLY A 81 -1.66 0.80 8.43
CA GLY A 81 -2.04 0.40 9.78
C GLY A 81 -2.27 -1.10 9.93
N PHE A 82 -3.04 -1.72 9.01
CA PHE A 82 -3.32 -3.16 9.05
C PHE A 82 -2.13 -4.02 8.62
N SER A 83 -1.29 -3.53 7.69
CA SER A 83 -0.17 -4.31 7.14
C SER A 83 1.15 -4.14 7.90
N PHE A 84 1.25 -3.21 8.86
CA PHE A 84 2.50 -2.85 9.52
C PHE A 84 3.17 -4.04 10.22
N LEU A 85 2.45 -4.73 11.11
CA LEU A 85 2.98 -5.88 11.84
C LEU A 85 3.45 -7.03 10.91
N PRO A 86 2.60 -7.51 9.98
CA PRO A 86 3.02 -8.61 9.10
C PRO A 86 4.13 -8.20 8.13
N ALA A 87 4.12 -6.96 7.64
CA ALA A 87 5.20 -6.44 6.79
C ALA A 87 6.53 -6.37 7.55
N LEU A 88 6.53 -5.91 8.80
CA LEU A 88 7.73 -5.81 9.62
C LEU A 88 8.38 -7.19 9.86
N ILE A 89 7.58 -8.21 10.14
CA ILE A 89 8.06 -9.59 10.29
C ILE A 89 8.72 -10.09 9.01
N LEU A 90 8.08 -9.87 7.86
CA LEU A 90 8.62 -10.28 6.56
C LEU A 90 9.91 -9.57 6.18
N ILE A 91 10.00 -8.27 6.47
CA ILE A 91 11.19 -7.46 6.21
C ILE A 91 12.38 -8.00 7.01
N ILE A 92 12.19 -8.25 8.31
CA ILE A 92 13.23 -8.84 9.18
C ILE A 92 13.64 -10.21 8.65
N LEU A 93 12.69 -11.06 8.27
CA LEU A 93 12.96 -12.40 7.76
C LEU A 93 13.71 -12.36 6.42
N ALA A 94 13.32 -11.45 5.51
CA ALA A 94 13.95 -11.30 4.21
C ALA A 94 15.36 -10.70 4.33
N GLU A 95 15.59 -9.85 5.32
CA GLU A 95 16.90 -9.31 5.65
C GLU A 95 17.82 -10.37 6.29
N ALA A 96 17.29 -11.21 7.17
CA ALA A 96 18.01 -12.31 7.81
C ALA A 96 18.38 -13.45 6.83
N ARG A 97 17.58 -13.67 5.78
CA ARG A 97 17.85 -14.71 4.77
C ARG A 97 18.44 -14.22 3.46
N GLY A 98 18.50 -12.91 3.24
CA GLY A 98 19.04 -12.32 2.02
C GLY A 98 18.24 -12.64 0.75
N TYR A 99 16.93 -12.82 0.87
CA TYR A 99 16.07 -13.14 -0.28
C TYR A 99 15.89 -11.92 -1.21
N LYS A 100 16.41 -12.04 -2.43
CA LYS A 100 16.35 -11.00 -3.48
C LYS A 100 15.23 -11.22 -4.52
N SER A 101 14.52 -12.34 -4.47
CA SER A 101 13.51 -12.71 -5.47
C SER A 101 12.27 -11.83 -5.38
N SER A 102 11.88 -11.18 -6.47
CA SER A 102 10.67 -10.35 -6.56
C SER A 102 9.39 -11.15 -6.28
N LEU A 103 9.33 -12.39 -6.76
CA LEU A 103 8.17 -13.28 -6.58
C LEU A 103 7.84 -13.53 -5.11
N PHE A 104 8.85 -13.66 -4.25
CA PHE A 104 8.62 -13.86 -2.82
C PHE A 104 7.88 -12.67 -2.20
N TYR A 105 8.29 -11.45 -2.55
CA TYR A 105 7.63 -10.23 -2.07
C TYR A 105 6.22 -10.08 -2.64
N CYS A 106 6.00 -10.39 -3.92
CA CYS A 106 4.67 -10.34 -4.51
C CYS A 106 3.71 -11.34 -3.85
N VAL A 107 4.14 -12.59 -3.62
CA VAL A 107 3.32 -13.62 -2.97
C VAL A 107 3.03 -13.24 -1.51
N ALA A 108 4.03 -12.75 -0.79
CA ALA A 108 3.83 -12.31 0.59
C ALA A 108 2.86 -11.12 0.68
N GLY A 109 2.95 -10.18 -0.27
CA GLY A 109 1.99 -9.09 -0.43
C GLY A 109 0.57 -9.55 -0.73
N ALA A 110 0.40 -10.53 -1.61
CA ALA A 110 -0.89 -11.14 -1.91
C ALA A 110 -1.51 -11.79 -0.66
N LEU A 111 -0.70 -12.52 0.12
CA LEU A 111 -1.16 -13.17 1.35
C LEU A 111 -1.57 -12.16 2.42
N ILE A 112 -0.81 -11.08 2.60
CA ILE A 112 -1.19 -10.00 3.52
C ILE A 112 -2.47 -9.32 3.05
N GLY A 113 -2.60 -9.06 1.75
CA GLY A 113 -3.82 -8.48 1.16
C GLY A 113 -5.04 -9.40 1.36
N LEU A 114 -4.89 -10.71 1.16
CA LEU A 114 -5.94 -11.69 1.44
C LEU A 114 -6.31 -11.75 2.92
N ALA A 115 -5.33 -11.72 3.82
CA ALA A 115 -5.57 -11.69 5.25
C ALA A 115 -6.33 -10.42 5.65
N ALA A 116 -5.90 -9.25 5.16
CA ALA A 116 -6.57 -7.98 5.39
C ALA A 116 -8.01 -7.96 4.83
N ALA A 117 -8.22 -8.51 3.63
CA ALA A 117 -9.54 -8.65 3.04
C ALA A 117 -10.44 -9.56 3.90
N SER A 118 -9.92 -10.70 4.37
CA SER A 118 -10.67 -11.64 5.20
C SER A 118 -11.04 -11.06 6.57
N ALA A 119 -10.16 -10.25 7.17
CA ALA A 119 -10.43 -9.55 8.42
C ALA A 119 -11.51 -8.46 8.27
N SER A 120 -11.73 -7.97 7.04
CA SER A 120 -12.76 -6.96 6.74
C SER A 120 -14.14 -7.53 6.39
N LEU A 121 -14.26 -8.85 6.18
CA LEU A 121 -15.53 -9.54 5.89
C LEU A 121 -16.62 -9.40 6.97
N PRO A 122 -16.31 -9.43 8.28
CA PRO A 122 -17.34 -9.28 9.32
C PRO A 122 -18.05 -7.93 9.30
N PHE A 123 -17.48 -6.91 8.66
CA PHE A 123 -18.03 -5.56 8.58
C PHE A 123 -18.92 -5.34 7.34
N SER A 124 -19.18 -6.36 6.53
CA SER A 124 -19.85 -6.25 5.22
C SER A 124 -21.15 -7.04 5.09
N ASP A 125 -22.06 -6.89 6.05
CA ASP A 125 -23.32 -7.64 6.15
C ASP A 125 -24.32 -7.37 4.99
N ASN A 126 -24.09 -6.30 4.20
CA ASN A 126 -24.98 -5.86 3.10
C ASN A 126 -24.38 -5.97 1.68
N ARG A 127 -23.22 -6.61 1.48
CA ARG A 127 -22.62 -6.73 0.14
C ARG A 127 -23.15 -7.94 -0.62
N SER A 128 -23.42 -7.76 -1.92
CA SER A 128 -23.70 -8.89 -2.82
C SER A 128 -22.45 -9.78 -2.97
N VAL A 129 -22.65 -11.06 -3.33
CA VAL A 129 -21.53 -12.02 -3.54
C VAL A 129 -20.57 -11.56 -4.63
N GLN A 130 -21.07 -10.84 -5.64
CA GLN A 130 -20.26 -10.28 -6.72
C GLN A 130 -19.38 -9.12 -6.23
N GLU A 131 -19.95 -8.25 -5.39
CA GLU A 131 -19.23 -7.14 -4.76
C GLU A 131 -18.10 -7.69 -3.87
N SER A 132 -18.41 -8.64 -2.96
CA SER A 132 -17.42 -9.18 -2.02
C SER A 132 -16.23 -9.84 -2.71
N SER A 133 -16.45 -10.54 -3.83
CA SER A 133 -15.37 -11.12 -4.65
C SER A 133 -14.45 -10.05 -5.24
N LEU A 134 -15.03 -8.97 -5.78
CA LEU A 134 -14.27 -7.86 -6.38
C LEU A 134 -13.47 -7.09 -5.33
N TRP A 135 -14.04 -6.94 -4.13
CA TRP A 135 -13.39 -6.35 -2.96
C TRP A 135 -12.15 -7.12 -2.52
N ILE A 136 -12.25 -8.45 -2.38
CA ILE A 136 -11.12 -9.30 -2.01
C ILE A 136 -10.04 -9.26 -3.09
N ALA A 137 -10.41 -9.32 -4.37
CA ALA A 137 -9.48 -9.24 -5.48
C ALA A 137 -8.74 -7.89 -5.53
N ALA A 138 -9.43 -6.78 -5.26
CA ALA A 138 -8.84 -5.44 -5.23
C ALA A 138 -7.80 -5.29 -4.10
N ILE A 139 -8.13 -5.73 -2.88
CA ILE A 139 -7.23 -5.65 -1.72
C ILE A 139 -6.02 -6.58 -1.90
N ALA A 140 -6.23 -7.79 -2.42
CA ALA A 140 -5.14 -8.71 -2.73
C ALA A 140 -4.22 -8.14 -3.82
N GLY A 141 -4.79 -7.56 -4.88
CA GLY A 141 -4.04 -6.89 -5.95
C GLY A 141 -3.23 -5.69 -5.44
N ALA A 142 -3.82 -4.86 -4.58
CA ALA A 142 -3.11 -3.74 -3.95
C ALA A 142 -1.94 -4.21 -3.08
N GLY A 143 -2.11 -5.33 -2.35
CA GLY A 143 -1.03 -5.96 -1.58
C GLY A 143 0.15 -6.41 -2.44
N VAL A 144 -0.12 -6.96 -3.63
CA VAL A 144 0.91 -7.33 -4.62
C VAL A 144 1.65 -6.09 -5.12
N VAL A 145 0.91 -5.05 -5.53
CA VAL A 145 1.49 -3.81 -6.09
C VAL A 145 2.37 -3.10 -5.05
N GLY A 146 1.87 -2.93 -3.82
CA GLY A 146 2.64 -2.33 -2.73
C GLY A 146 3.93 -3.11 -2.44
N SER A 147 3.83 -4.44 -2.37
CA SER A 147 5.00 -5.28 -2.08
C SER A 147 6.01 -5.33 -3.23
N PHE A 148 5.55 -5.20 -4.48
CA PHE A 148 6.43 -5.05 -5.64
C PHE A 148 7.19 -3.72 -5.61
N VAL A 149 6.52 -2.61 -5.24
CA VAL A 149 7.16 -1.30 -5.06
C VAL A 149 8.19 -1.32 -3.94
N TYR A 150 7.88 -1.99 -2.82
CA TYR A 150 8.85 -2.22 -1.74
C TYR A 150 10.10 -2.96 -2.26
N TRP A 151 9.90 -4.02 -3.05
CA TRP A 151 11.01 -4.78 -3.61
C TRP A 151 11.91 -3.94 -4.54
N LEU A 152 11.32 -3.07 -5.36
CA LEU A 152 12.07 -2.19 -6.25
C LEU A 152 12.97 -1.21 -5.48
N LEU A 153 12.47 -0.65 -4.38
CA LEU A 153 13.16 0.39 -3.61
C LEU A 153 14.18 -0.20 -2.61
N ALA A 154 13.80 -1.23 -1.87
CA ALA A 154 14.59 -1.78 -0.76
C ALA A 154 14.98 -3.26 -0.95
N GLY A 155 14.12 -4.06 -1.56
CA GLY A 155 14.30 -5.52 -1.66
C GLY A 155 15.46 -5.99 -2.55
N ARG A 156 15.85 -5.21 -3.57
CA ARG A 156 17.00 -5.55 -4.45
C ARG A 156 18.34 -5.73 -3.73
N ASN A 157 18.52 -5.03 -2.61
CA ASN A 157 19.72 -5.07 -1.79
C ASN A 157 19.56 -5.92 -0.51
N ALA A 158 18.52 -6.76 -0.43
CA ALA A 158 18.33 -7.68 0.68
C ALA A 158 19.54 -8.63 0.83
N GLY A 159 20.06 -8.78 2.05
CA GLY A 159 21.18 -9.67 2.37
C GLY A 159 22.58 -9.07 2.22
N ARG A 160 22.73 -7.78 1.89
CA ARG A 160 24.06 -7.12 1.81
C ARG A 160 24.83 -7.17 3.15
N LEU A 161 24.12 -7.35 4.26
CA LEU A 161 24.71 -7.51 5.60
C LEU A 161 25.35 -8.89 5.82
N LEU A 162 24.92 -9.95 5.13
CA LEU A 162 25.51 -11.30 5.22
C LEU A 162 26.75 -11.47 4.33
N SER A 163 26.89 -10.63 3.31
CA SER A 163 27.97 -10.72 2.33
C SER A 163 29.23 -9.92 2.68
N ARG A 164 29.29 -9.29 3.87
CA ARG A 164 30.50 -8.61 4.32
C ARG A 164 31.44 -9.63 4.97
N PRO A 165 32.69 -9.79 4.49
CA PRO A 165 33.70 -10.55 5.22
C PRO A 165 33.90 -9.86 6.58
N THR A 166 33.70 -10.59 7.66
CA THR A 166 34.19 -10.21 8.98
C THR A 166 35.72 -10.20 8.89
N ASN A 167 36.32 -9.02 8.73
CA ASN A 167 37.74 -8.81 9.00
C ASN A 167 37.88 -8.34 10.45
#